data_AF-A0A935F777-F1
#
_entry.id   AF-A0A935F777-F1
#
_cell.length_a   1.000
_cell.length_b   1.000
_cell.length_c   1.000
_cell.angle_alpha   90.00
_cell.angle_beta   90.00
_cell.angle_gamma   90.00
#
_symmetry.space_group_name_H-M   'P 1'
#
loop_
_entity.id
_entity.type
_entity.pdbx_description
1 polymer ?
#
loop_
_entity_poly.entity_id
_entity_poly.type
_entity_poly.pdbx_seq_one_letter_code
_entity_poly.pdbx_strand_id
1 'polypeptide(L)'
;MTAATTGNVASIFKEIWLPGMESQFYPTECPAWALCPKTKDWDGTILHATAGIGGMNGVSSTFARAKANQSPSLGVDFQVTSADRFALWSIDHKAMHLARNERGRQVELVADQTHAAMERLMLRQASTIHGGVGQAVGRIATGGISGSTITLEDPQTAKNFEEGDVIYLSANDGNTSTDALLAGAGFTVVTIDPDAGTLLMSAGIVATFAAAAAGNYLFIDGDFQAGCAGFESWNPLVVPSASFFGVTRNTGNITRKAGIRKDVSATVGAVNKIRKALTAASSAGSKFTHIFVDPEFYSLLDGELGNNVRYVDKPAISADGGETTIGFTGIKFTQHGGAPVEIYPDAYAPLNVARGVNYGPAGSGG
;
A
#
# COMPACT_ATOMS: atom_id res chain seq x y z
N MET A 1 -47.68 23.57 26.67
CA MET A 1 -46.74 23.75 25.54
C MET A 1 -45.53 22.91 25.82
N THR A 2 -45.28 21.91 24.99
CA THR A 2 -44.19 20.94 25.18
C THR A 2 -42.89 21.58 24.68
N ALA A 3 -41.93 21.78 25.58
CA ALA A 3 -40.64 22.38 25.24
C ALA A 3 -39.77 21.38 24.47
N ALA A 4 -38.93 21.89 23.56
CA ALA A 4 -37.88 21.08 22.95
C ALA A 4 -36.88 20.67 24.04
N THR A 5 -36.76 19.36 24.28
CA THR A 5 -35.76 18.78 25.19
C THR A 5 -34.64 18.13 24.38
N THR A 6 -33.49 17.94 25.01
CA THR A 6 -32.32 17.28 24.42
C THR A 6 -32.63 15.88 23.85
N GLY A 7 -33.65 15.18 24.38
CA GLY A 7 -34.12 13.90 23.84
C GLY A 7 -34.91 14.01 22.53
N ASN A 8 -35.54 15.15 22.25
CA ASN A 8 -36.49 15.28 21.14
C ASN A 8 -35.85 15.85 19.86
N VAL A 9 -34.67 16.48 19.99
CA VAL A 9 -33.88 17.07 18.88
C VAL A 9 -32.51 16.42 18.73
N ALA A 10 -32.35 15.19 19.25
CA ALA A 10 -31.09 14.46 19.25
C ALA A 10 -30.48 14.30 17.83
N SER A 11 -31.30 14.15 16.79
CA SER A 11 -30.86 14.04 15.38
C SER A 11 -30.46 15.38 14.74
N ILE A 12 -30.68 16.52 15.40
CA ILE A 12 -30.26 17.85 14.94
C ILE A 12 -28.87 18.22 15.48
N PHE A 13 -28.42 17.55 16.55
CA PHE A 13 -27.07 17.78 17.07
C PHE A 13 -26.05 17.22 16.09
N LYS A 14 -25.40 18.14 15.36
CA LYS A 14 -24.16 17.86 14.64
C LYS A 14 -23.13 17.41 15.68
N GLU A 15 -22.69 16.16 15.61
CA GLU A 15 -21.50 15.72 16.34
C GLU A 15 -20.33 16.59 15.87
N ILE A 16 -19.90 17.51 16.74
CA ILE A 16 -18.77 18.39 16.46
C ILE A 16 -17.51 17.56 16.72
N TRP A 17 -17.15 16.74 15.75
CA TRP A 17 -15.76 16.37 15.56
C TRP A 17 -15.00 17.65 15.17
N LEU A 18 -13.94 17.99 15.91
CA LEU A 18 -13.14 19.17 15.65
C LEU A 18 -12.67 19.15 14.17
N PRO A 19 -12.83 20.25 13.42
CA PRO A 19 -12.27 20.33 12.07
C PRO A 19 -10.74 20.20 12.18
N GLY A 20 -10.20 19.13 11.60
CA GLY A 20 -8.78 18.77 11.72
C GLY A 20 -8.51 17.33 12.13
N MET A 21 -9.52 16.52 12.48
CA MET A 21 -9.26 15.10 12.73
C MET A 21 -8.65 14.42 11.51
N GLU A 22 -9.00 14.81 10.28
CA GLU A 22 -8.41 14.29 9.02
C GLU A 22 -6.87 14.23 9.03
N SER A 23 -6.19 15.18 9.68
CA SER A 23 -4.72 15.15 9.79
C SER A 23 -4.22 14.08 10.77
N GLN A 24 -4.98 13.73 11.81
CA GLN A 24 -4.63 12.58 12.66
C GLN A 24 -4.81 11.23 11.93
N PHE A 25 -5.55 11.19 10.80
CA PHE A 25 -5.73 9.95 10.03
C PHE A 25 -4.54 9.61 9.12
N TYR A 26 -3.55 10.49 9.00
CA TYR A 26 -2.37 10.28 8.17
C TYR A 26 -1.14 10.20 9.06
N PRO A 27 -0.56 9.00 9.29
CA PRO A 27 0.73 8.89 9.92
C PRO A 27 1.74 9.72 9.13
N THR A 28 2.53 10.55 9.82
CA THR A 28 3.55 11.43 9.21
C THR A 28 4.65 10.68 8.46
N GLU A 29 4.63 9.35 8.53
CA GLU A 29 5.65 8.46 7.98
C GLU A 29 5.16 7.71 6.71
N CYS A 30 3.91 7.93 6.29
CA CYS A 30 3.25 7.20 5.20
C CYS A 30 2.85 8.10 4.00
N PRO A 31 3.80 8.71 3.28
CA PRO A 31 3.49 9.62 2.17
C PRO A 31 2.76 8.93 1.01
N ALA A 32 2.97 7.64 0.74
CA ALA A 32 2.26 6.97 -0.36
C ALA A 32 0.76 6.89 -0.11
N TRP A 33 0.34 6.67 1.14
CA TRP A 33 -1.08 6.65 1.52
C TRP A 33 -1.68 8.06 1.58
N ALA A 34 -0.90 9.03 2.06
CA ALA A 34 -1.36 10.38 2.32
C ALA A 34 -1.39 11.29 1.06
N LEU A 35 -0.50 11.05 0.09
CA LEU A 35 -0.47 11.79 -1.18
C LEU A 35 -1.36 11.15 -2.25
N CYS A 36 -1.86 9.92 -2.03
CA CYS A 36 -2.76 9.26 -2.96
C CYS A 36 -4.14 9.96 -2.96
N PRO A 37 -4.64 10.45 -4.10
CA PRO A 37 -5.95 11.08 -4.17
C PRO A 37 -7.04 10.06 -3.85
N LYS A 38 -7.94 10.42 -2.94
CA LYS A 38 -9.07 9.58 -2.54
C LYS A 38 -10.33 10.13 -3.19
N THR A 39 -11.16 9.25 -3.73
CA THR A 39 -12.48 9.62 -4.27
C THR A 39 -13.57 8.97 -3.44
N LYS A 40 -14.65 9.71 -3.21
CA LYS A 40 -15.88 9.22 -2.57
C LYS A 40 -16.92 8.79 -3.60
N ASP A 41 -16.67 9.03 -4.89
CA ASP A 41 -17.64 8.86 -5.98
C ASP A 41 -17.75 7.40 -6.48
N TRP A 42 -17.48 6.42 -5.60
CA TRP A 42 -17.62 5.01 -5.93
C TRP A 42 -19.09 4.59 -5.74
N ASP A 43 -19.85 4.59 -6.83
CA ASP A 43 -21.23 4.10 -6.86
C ASP A 43 -21.30 2.70 -7.49
N GLY A 44 -21.79 1.71 -6.73
CA GLY A 44 -22.01 0.33 -7.19
C GLY A 44 -20.95 -0.67 -6.72
N THR A 45 -21.13 -1.95 -7.08
CA THR A 45 -20.29 -3.06 -6.59
C THR A 45 -18.91 -3.16 -7.26
N ILE A 46 -18.77 -2.63 -8.48
CA ILE A 46 -17.56 -2.75 -9.30
C ILE A 46 -17.21 -1.39 -9.90
N LEU A 47 -15.94 -0.99 -9.77
CA LEU A 47 -15.38 0.13 -10.52
C LEU A 47 -14.68 -0.38 -11.78
N HIS A 48 -15.08 0.17 -12.92
CA HIS A 48 -14.50 -0.16 -14.22
C HIS A 48 -13.30 0.77 -14.50
N ALA A 49 -12.10 0.22 -14.42
CA ALA A 49 -10.87 0.90 -14.82
C ALA A 49 -10.43 0.40 -16.20
N THR A 50 -10.74 1.16 -17.24
CA THR A 50 -10.44 0.76 -18.63
C THR A 50 -9.07 1.26 -19.08
N ALA A 51 -8.27 0.37 -19.68
CA ALA A 51 -6.96 0.68 -20.25
C ALA A 51 -6.92 0.38 -21.77
N GLY A 52 -6.52 1.37 -22.57
CA GLY A 52 -6.35 1.21 -24.01
C GLY A 52 -5.08 0.44 -24.37
N ILE A 53 -5.20 -0.75 -24.96
CA ILE A 53 -4.06 -1.63 -25.29
C ILE A 53 -3.55 -1.45 -26.72
N GLY A 54 -4.36 -0.89 -27.63
CA GLY A 54 -3.98 -0.64 -29.01
C GLY A 54 -4.88 0.39 -29.70
N GLY A 55 -4.29 1.18 -30.60
CA GLY A 55 -5.01 2.15 -31.42
C GLY A 55 -5.69 1.51 -32.63
N MET A 56 -6.44 2.34 -33.37
CA MET A 56 -6.99 1.96 -34.68
C MET A 56 -5.84 1.74 -35.68
N ASN A 57 -5.86 0.62 -36.39
CA ASN A 57 -4.94 0.39 -37.50
C ASN A 57 -5.58 0.83 -38.83
N GLY A 58 -4.77 0.91 -39.89
CA GLY A 58 -5.19 1.44 -41.19
C GLY A 58 -4.30 2.56 -41.72
N VAL A 59 -3.04 2.62 -41.28
CA VAL A 59 -2.05 3.58 -41.78
C VAL A 59 -1.25 2.93 -42.91
N SER A 60 -1.23 3.56 -44.08
CA SER A 60 -0.40 3.15 -45.21
C SER A 60 -0.18 4.34 -46.15
N SER A 61 0.90 4.31 -46.93
CA SER A 61 1.18 5.31 -47.96
C SER A 61 0.23 5.25 -49.16
N THR A 62 -0.65 4.24 -49.23
CA THR A 62 -1.70 4.15 -50.25
C THR A 62 -3.07 3.93 -49.63
N PHE A 63 -4.07 4.63 -50.16
CA PHE A 63 -5.45 4.59 -49.66
C PHE A 63 -6.07 3.19 -49.71
N ALA A 64 -5.85 2.44 -50.80
CA ALA A 64 -6.39 1.09 -50.95
C ALA A 64 -5.88 0.12 -49.87
N ARG A 65 -4.60 0.20 -49.51
CA ARG A 65 -4.01 -0.63 -48.44
C ARG A 65 -4.39 -0.12 -47.05
N ALA A 66 -4.48 1.21 -46.88
CA ALA A 66 -4.97 1.81 -45.64
C ALA A 66 -6.39 1.33 -45.31
N LYS A 67 -7.30 1.32 -46.30
CA LYS A 67 -8.68 0.83 -46.16
C LYS A 67 -8.75 -0.68 -45.86
N ALA A 68 -7.92 -1.49 -46.52
CA ALA A 68 -7.89 -2.94 -46.30
C ALA A 68 -7.35 -3.32 -44.90
N ASN A 69 -6.47 -2.50 -44.33
CA ASN A 69 -5.82 -2.76 -43.03
C ASN A 69 -6.54 -2.10 -41.85
N GLN A 70 -7.76 -1.58 -42.04
CA GLN A 70 -8.52 -0.96 -40.96
C GLN A 70 -8.85 -1.98 -39.86
N SER A 71 -8.56 -1.63 -38.61
CA SER A 71 -8.98 -2.43 -37.46
C SER A 71 -9.41 -1.52 -36.30
N PRO A 72 -10.38 -1.94 -35.48
CA PRO A 72 -10.83 -1.15 -34.33
C PRO A 72 -9.73 -1.00 -33.27
N SER A 73 -9.89 0.00 -32.41
CA SER A 73 -9.07 0.14 -31.19
C SER A 73 -9.37 -0.98 -30.20
N LEU A 74 -8.37 -1.35 -29.42
CA LEU A 74 -8.47 -2.42 -28.43
C LEU A 74 -8.32 -1.85 -27.02
N GLY A 75 -9.22 -2.25 -26.12
CA GLY A 75 -9.19 -1.90 -24.70
C GLY A 75 -9.36 -3.15 -23.83
N VAL A 76 -8.87 -3.07 -22.59
CA VAL A 76 -9.17 -4.02 -21.52
C VAL A 76 -9.81 -3.27 -20.38
N ASP A 77 -10.68 -3.95 -19.65
CA ASP A 77 -11.43 -3.35 -18.55
C ASP A 77 -11.16 -4.13 -17.27
N PHE A 78 -10.59 -3.45 -16.28
CA PHE A 78 -10.33 -4.01 -14.96
C PHE A 78 -11.56 -3.78 -14.08
N GLN A 79 -12.17 -4.88 -13.64
CA GLN A 79 -13.32 -4.87 -12.75
C GLN A 79 -12.87 -4.84 -11.29
N VAL A 80 -12.57 -3.66 -10.78
CA VAL A 80 -12.03 -3.48 -9.41
C VAL A 80 -13.16 -3.64 -8.40
N THR A 81 -12.94 -4.48 -7.38
CA THR A 81 -13.86 -4.72 -6.26
C THR A 81 -13.34 -4.06 -4.99
N SER A 82 -14.23 -3.71 -4.07
CA SER A 82 -13.86 -3.24 -2.73
C SER A 82 -13.38 -4.41 -1.85
N ALA A 83 -12.55 -4.09 -0.87
CA ALA A 83 -12.13 -5.01 0.19
C ALA A 83 -12.37 -4.33 1.53
N ASP A 84 -12.93 -5.07 2.49
CA ASP A 84 -13.29 -4.53 3.80
C ASP A 84 -12.20 -4.85 4.82
N ARG A 85 -11.97 -3.92 5.75
CA ARG A 85 -11.05 -4.09 6.86
C ARG A 85 -11.63 -3.51 8.13
N PHE A 86 -11.49 -4.23 9.24
CA PHE A 86 -12.11 -3.91 10.51
C PHE A 86 -11.07 -3.85 11.62
N ALA A 87 -11.26 -2.91 12.56
CA ALA A 87 -10.58 -2.89 13.85
C ALA A 87 -11.67 -2.82 14.93
N LEU A 88 -11.60 -3.74 15.90
CA LEU A 88 -12.54 -3.81 17.01
C LEU A 88 -11.78 -3.60 18.31
N TRP A 89 -12.37 -2.83 19.21
CA TRP A 89 -11.89 -2.64 20.57
C TRP A 89 -13.06 -2.81 21.55
N SER A 90 -12.74 -3.12 22.80
CA SER A 90 -13.74 -3.23 23.86
C SER A 90 -13.17 -2.70 25.18
N ILE A 91 -14.03 -2.15 26.02
CA ILE A 91 -13.68 -1.69 27.37
C ILE A 91 -14.55 -2.45 28.36
N ASP A 92 -13.93 -2.97 29.42
CA ASP A 92 -14.68 -3.62 30.50
C ASP A 92 -15.48 -2.60 31.31
N HIS A 93 -16.69 -2.98 31.67
CA HIS A 93 -17.64 -2.17 32.43
C HIS A 93 -17.05 -1.72 33.78
N LYS A 94 -16.23 -2.57 34.44
CA LYS A 94 -15.55 -2.19 35.69
C LYS A 94 -14.54 -1.07 35.49
N ALA A 95 -13.79 -1.08 34.39
CA ALA A 95 -12.84 -0.01 34.05
C ALA A 95 -13.56 1.32 33.85
N MET A 96 -14.74 1.29 33.22
CA MET A 96 -15.60 2.48 33.11
C MET A 96 -16.03 3.00 34.48
N HIS A 97 -16.46 2.13 35.41
CA HIS A 97 -16.86 2.57 36.76
C HIS A 97 -15.72 3.19 37.57
N LEU A 98 -14.51 2.66 37.44
CA LEU A 98 -13.33 3.18 38.15
C LEU A 98 -12.90 4.56 37.64
N ALA A 99 -13.14 4.87 36.36
CA ALA A 99 -12.84 6.16 35.75
C ALA A 99 -13.87 7.28 36.08
N ARG A 100 -14.93 6.97 36.86
CA ARG A 100 -16.09 7.87 37.07
C ARG A 100 -15.81 9.11 37.93
N ASN A 101 -14.81 9.07 38.82
CA ASN A 101 -14.61 10.11 39.84
C ASN A 101 -13.85 11.35 39.33
N GLU A 102 -13.23 11.29 38.15
CA GLU A 102 -12.57 12.42 37.51
C GLU A 102 -13.36 12.78 36.25
N ARG A 103 -14.11 13.89 36.28
CA ARG A 103 -14.97 14.37 35.18
C ARG A 103 -14.13 14.60 33.90
N GLY A 104 -13.94 13.56 33.11
CA GLY A 104 -13.14 13.56 31.87
C GLY A 104 -12.54 12.19 31.54
N ARG A 105 -12.21 11.37 32.54
CA ARG A 105 -11.40 10.16 32.35
C ARG A 105 -12.13 8.99 31.68
N GLN A 106 -13.46 8.92 31.78
CA GLN A 106 -14.26 7.94 31.03
C GLN A 106 -14.29 8.25 29.53
N VAL A 107 -14.42 9.53 29.17
CA VAL A 107 -14.45 9.97 27.78
C VAL A 107 -13.05 9.89 27.17
N GLU A 108 -12.03 10.25 27.94
CA GLU A 108 -10.62 10.10 27.58
C GLU A 108 -10.24 8.62 27.37
N LEU A 109 -10.62 7.72 28.28
CA LEU A 109 -10.37 6.28 28.09
C LEU A 109 -11.02 5.75 26.80
N VAL A 110 -12.26 6.14 26.50
CA VAL A 110 -12.94 5.74 25.26
C VAL A 110 -12.26 6.36 24.03
N ALA A 111 -11.87 7.64 24.11
CA ALA A 111 -11.16 8.32 23.03
C ALA A 111 -9.81 7.67 22.74
N ASP A 112 -9.02 7.37 23.77
CA ASP A 112 -7.71 6.74 23.65
C ASP A 112 -7.80 5.35 23.01
N GLN A 113 -8.75 4.52 23.45
CA GLN A 113 -8.96 3.20 22.84
C GLN A 113 -9.43 3.29 21.39
N THR A 114 -10.28 4.29 21.09
CA THR A 114 -10.73 4.54 19.71
C THR A 114 -9.56 5.00 18.84
N HIS A 115 -8.73 5.92 19.32
CA HIS A 115 -7.56 6.42 18.60
C HIS A 115 -6.53 5.30 18.35
N ALA A 116 -6.23 4.47 19.35
CA ALA A 116 -5.31 3.35 19.20
C ALA A 116 -5.81 2.33 18.15
N ALA A 117 -7.10 1.98 18.17
CA ALA A 117 -7.67 1.09 17.17
C ALA A 117 -7.66 1.70 15.77
N MET A 118 -7.91 3.01 15.66
CA MET A 118 -7.86 3.74 14.39
C MET A 118 -6.44 3.83 13.84
N GLU A 119 -5.46 4.16 14.67
CA GLU A 119 -4.04 4.20 14.29
C GLU A 119 -3.57 2.84 13.78
N ARG A 120 -3.92 1.76 14.47
CA ARG A 120 -3.62 0.40 14.03
C ARG A 120 -4.17 0.09 12.64
N LEU A 121 -5.43 0.45 12.41
CA LEU A 121 -6.09 0.27 11.12
C LEU A 121 -5.36 1.04 10.01
N MET A 122 -4.89 2.24 10.29
CA MET A 122 -4.19 3.10 9.33
C MET A 122 -2.80 2.59 8.98
N LEU A 123 -2.00 2.23 9.98
CA LEU A 123 -0.65 1.68 9.77
C LEU A 123 -0.75 0.40 8.94
N ARG A 124 -1.72 -0.46 9.24
CA ARG A 124 -2.00 -1.67 8.46
C ARG A 124 -2.40 -1.33 7.02
N GLN A 125 -3.27 -0.34 6.82
CA GLN A 125 -3.69 0.09 5.50
C GLN A 125 -2.54 0.71 4.68
N ALA A 126 -1.68 1.48 5.33
CA ALA A 126 -0.49 2.07 4.72
C ALA A 126 0.51 0.99 4.29
N SER A 127 0.73 -0.04 5.12
CA SER A 127 1.53 -1.20 4.74
C SER A 127 0.95 -1.93 3.52
N THR A 128 -0.37 -2.11 3.49
CA THR A 128 -1.06 -2.80 2.39
C THR A 128 -0.94 -2.10 1.04
N ILE A 129 -0.83 -0.76 0.97
CA ILE A 129 -0.79 -0.05 -0.33
C ILE A 129 0.43 -0.47 -1.18
N HIS A 130 1.53 -0.87 -0.55
CA HIS A 130 2.74 -1.29 -1.24
C HIS A 130 2.72 -2.76 -1.66
N GLY A 131 1.95 -3.59 -0.95
CA GLY A 131 1.86 -5.04 -1.14
C GLY A 131 0.81 -5.47 -2.17
N GLY A 132 0.55 -6.79 -2.19
CA GLY A 132 -0.44 -7.41 -3.06
C GLY A 132 -1.73 -7.83 -2.34
N VAL A 133 -2.74 -8.26 -3.11
CA VAL A 133 -4.03 -8.79 -2.62
C VAL A 133 -3.84 -9.93 -1.61
N GLY A 134 -2.75 -10.69 -1.71
CA GLY A 134 -2.44 -11.77 -0.75
C GLY A 134 -2.22 -11.30 0.69
N GLN A 135 -1.84 -10.04 0.91
CA GLN A 135 -1.56 -9.45 2.23
C GLN A 135 -0.42 -10.11 3.02
N ALA A 136 0.59 -10.66 2.34
CA ALA A 136 1.81 -11.12 3.02
C ALA A 136 2.48 -9.94 3.77
N VAL A 137 2.81 -10.16 5.04
CA VAL A 137 3.32 -9.14 5.96
C VAL A 137 4.84 -9.20 6.10
N GLY A 138 5.40 -10.40 5.92
CA GLY A 138 6.82 -10.66 5.94
C GLY A 138 7.13 -12.06 5.42
N ARG A 139 8.41 -12.42 5.40
CA ARG A 139 8.90 -13.72 4.94
C ARG A 139 10.00 -14.24 5.85
N ILE A 140 10.01 -15.55 6.09
CA ILE A 140 11.02 -16.20 6.95
C ILE A 140 12.36 -16.27 6.22
N ALA A 141 13.44 -15.83 6.86
CA ALA A 141 14.79 -15.91 6.31
C ALA A 141 15.27 -17.38 6.13
N THR A 142 16.33 -17.55 5.33
CA THR A 142 17.02 -18.85 5.26
C THR A 142 17.60 -19.21 6.62
N GLY A 143 17.17 -20.35 7.19
CA GLY A 143 17.55 -20.74 8.55
C GLY A 143 16.90 -19.91 9.67
N GLY A 144 15.92 -19.06 9.35
CA GLY A 144 15.30 -18.12 10.27
C GLY A 144 14.25 -18.72 11.21
N ILE A 145 14.34 -20.02 11.54
CA ILE A 145 13.44 -20.67 12.49
C ILE A 145 14.30 -21.28 13.61
N SER A 146 14.13 -20.77 14.83
CA SER A 146 14.81 -21.28 16.02
C SER A 146 13.82 -21.42 17.17
N GLY A 147 13.30 -22.63 17.38
CA GLY A 147 12.29 -22.88 18.41
C GLY A 147 11.01 -22.08 18.18
N SER A 148 10.80 -21.06 19.01
CA SER A 148 9.68 -20.10 18.93
C SER A 148 10.06 -18.76 18.27
N THR A 149 11.31 -18.59 17.84
CA THR A 149 11.78 -17.34 17.22
C THR A 149 11.81 -17.46 15.69
N ILE A 150 11.19 -16.49 15.02
CA ILE A 150 11.31 -16.27 13.57
C ILE A 150 12.31 -15.15 13.32
N THR A 151 13.22 -15.35 12.39
CA THR A 151 14.05 -14.28 11.81
C THR A 151 13.50 -13.95 10.42
N LEU A 152 13.22 -12.68 10.17
CA LEU A 152 12.66 -12.19 8.92
C LEU A 152 13.75 -12.09 7.83
N GLU A 153 13.38 -12.35 6.58
CA GLU A 153 14.28 -12.21 5.43
C GLU A 153 14.72 -10.76 5.23
N ASP A 154 13.78 -9.82 5.43
CA ASP A 154 14.04 -8.38 5.49
C ASP A 154 13.72 -7.89 6.91
N PRO A 155 14.73 -7.49 7.70
CA PRO A 155 14.52 -6.95 9.04
C PRO A 155 13.57 -5.76 9.08
N GLN A 156 13.53 -4.93 8.02
CA GLN A 156 12.64 -3.78 7.98
C GLN A 156 11.15 -4.17 7.98
N THR A 157 10.81 -5.40 7.59
CA THR A 157 9.41 -5.88 7.63
C THR A 157 8.90 -6.12 9.06
N ALA A 158 9.78 -6.09 10.07
CA ALA A 158 9.40 -6.19 11.48
C ALA A 158 8.39 -5.10 11.91
N LYS A 159 8.48 -3.90 11.32
CA LYS A 159 7.57 -2.76 11.58
C LYS A 159 6.10 -3.02 11.20
N ASN A 160 5.83 -4.06 10.43
CA ASN A 160 4.47 -4.43 10.04
C ASN A 160 3.74 -5.26 11.12
N PHE A 161 4.47 -5.75 12.12
CA PHE A 161 3.96 -6.59 13.20
C PHE A 161 3.81 -5.77 14.48
N GLU A 162 2.86 -6.17 15.31
CA GLU A 162 2.70 -5.69 16.67
C GLU A 162 2.58 -6.87 17.65
N GLU A 163 2.93 -6.62 18.92
CA GLU A 163 2.74 -7.61 19.97
C GLU A 163 1.25 -7.94 20.13
N GLY A 164 0.93 -9.23 20.15
CA GLY A 164 -0.45 -9.73 20.18
C GLY A 164 -1.04 -10.08 18.82
N ASP A 165 -0.40 -9.72 17.69
CA ASP A 165 -0.84 -10.16 16.36
C ASP A 165 -0.85 -11.69 16.27
N VAL A 166 -1.93 -12.26 15.72
CA VAL A 166 -2.04 -13.70 15.44
C VAL A 166 -1.57 -13.96 14.02
N ILE A 167 -0.61 -14.85 13.86
CA ILE A 167 0.08 -15.11 12.60
C ILE A 167 -0.16 -16.52 12.09
N TYR A 168 -0.40 -16.61 10.79
CA TYR A 168 -0.45 -17.82 9.99
C TYR A 168 0.67 -17.82 8.94
N LEU A 169 1.02 -19.02 8.46
CA LEU A 169 2.07 -19.21 7.48
C LEU A 169 1.51 -19.74 6.15
N SER A 170 2.12 -19.37 5.03
CA SER A 170 1.91 -20.02 3.72
C SER A 170 3.25 -20.23 3.01
N ALA A 171 3.30 -21.22 2.12
CA ALA A 171 4.42 -21.37 1.19
C ALA A 171 4.43 -20.30 0.09
N ASN A 172 3.30 -19.62 -0.13
CA ASN A 172 3.08 -18.66 -1.20
C ASN A 172 2.66 -17.30 -0.63
N ASP A 173 2.71 -16.25 -1.46
CA ASP A 173 2.42 -14.85 -1.07
C ASP A 173 0.92 -14.54 -0.97
N GLY A 174 0.06 -15.50 -1.33
CA GLY A 174 -1.39 -15.36 -1.31
C GLY A 174 -1.94 -14.57 -2.50
N ASN A 175 -1.14 -14.20 -3.51
CA ASN A 175 -1.62 -13.40 -4.63
C ASN A 175 -2.44 -14.20 -5.66
N THR A 176 -2.41 -15.53 -5.60
CA THR A 176 -3.20 -16.39 -6.48
C THR A 176 -4.25 -17.16 -5.69
N SER A 177 -5.45 -17.35 -6.24
CA SER A 177 -6.56 -18.05 -5.56
C SER A 177 -6.28 -19.53 -5.26
N THR A 178 -5.19 -20.08 -5.80
CA THR A 178 -4.75 -21.46 -5.53
C THR A 178 -3.80 -21.56 -4.33
N ASP A 179 -3.30 -20.43 -3.84
CA ASP A 179 -2.46 -20.40 -2.65
C ASP A 179 -3.29 -20.76 -1.43
N ALA A 180 -2.67 -21.44 -0.46
CA ALA A 180 -3.33 -21.89 0.76
C ALA A 180 -2.44 -21.64 1.98
N LEU A 181 -3.06 -21.39 3.12
CA LEU A 181 -2.38 -21.39 4.42
C LEU A 181 -1.87 -22.81 4.75
N LEU A 182 -0.75 -22.87 5.45
CA LEU A 182 -0.25 -24.11 6.02
C LEU A 182 -1.21 -24.61 7.11
N ALA A 183 -1.31 -25.93 7.25
CA ALA A 183 -2.09 -26.54 8.32
C ALA A 183 -1.41 -26.29 9.67
N GLY A 184 -2.13 -25.65 10.59
CA GLY A 184 -1.69 -25.33 11.94
C GLY A 184 -2.66 -24.38 12.62
N ALA A 185 -2.44 -24.12 13.91
CA ALA A 185 -3.14 -23.08 14.65
C ALA A 185 -2.33 -21.77 14.59
N GLY A 186 -2.99 -20.62 14.50
CA GLY A 186 -2.31 -19.34 14.58
C GLY A 186 -1.52 -19.21 15.88
N PHE A 187 -0.32 -18.64 15.81
CA PHE A 187 0.48 -18.29 16.98
C PHE A 187 0.55 -16.77 17.14
N THR A 188 0.71 -16.31 18.37
CA THR A 188 0.75 -14.88 18.67
C THR A 188 2.16 -14.35 18.76
N VAL A 189 2.39 -13.15 18.24
CA VAL A 189 3.64 -12.40 18.44
C VAL A 189 3.73 -11.96 19.90
N VAL A 190 4.81 -12.32 20.57
CA VAL A 190 5.05 -12.01 21.99
C VAL A 190 5.96 -10.80 22.14
N THR A 191 7.07 -10.77 21.40
CA THR A 191 8.00 -9.65 21.38
C THR A 191 8.58 -9.47 19.99
N ILE A 192 8.96 -8.24 19.67
CA ILE A 192 9.56 -7.86 18.39
C ILE A 192 10.91 -7.21 18.67
N ASP A 193 11.95 -7.66 17.98
CA ASP A 193 13.25 -6.98 17.92
C ASP A 193 13.44 -6.44 16.49
N PRO A 194 13.19 -5.14 16.26
CA PRO A 194 13.26 -4.54 14.92
C PRO A 194 14.70 -4.43 14.40
N ASP A 195 15.69 -4.27 15.27
CA ASP A 195 17.10 -4.15 14.88
C ASP A 195 17.66 -5.51 14.43
N ALA A 196 17.31 -6.58 15.13
CA ALA A 196 17.68 -7.94 14.76
C ALA A 196 16.76 -8.55 13.68
N GLY A 197 15.60 -7.94 13.42
CA GLY A 197 14.58 -8.48 12.52
C GLY A 197 13.97 -9.79 13.03
N THR A 198 13.82 -9.94 14.35
CA THR A 198 13.33 -11.19 14.97
C THR A 198 12.00 -11.01 15.67
N LEU A 199 11.18 -12.05 15.61
CA LEU A 199 9.87 -12.11 16.24
C LEU A 199 9.83 -13.34 17.15
N LEU A 200 9.49 -13.15 18.42
CA LEU A 200 9.24 -14.25 19.35
C LEU A 200 7.76 -14.63 19.31
N MET A 201 7.48 -15.91 19.09
CA MET A 201 6.12 -16.46 19.04
C MET A 201 5.73 -17.14 20.35
N SER A 202 4.43 -17.25 20.60
CA SER A 202 3.89 -17.88 21.81
C SER A 202 4.07 -19.40 21.88
N ALA A 203 4.45 -20.04 20.78
CA ALA A 203 4.70 -21.47 20.70
C ALA A 203 5.84 -21.81 19.73
N GLY A 204 6.32 -23.05 19.80
CA GLY A 204 7.35 -23.57 18.87
C GLY A 204 6.80 -23.68 17.44
N ILE A 205 7.48 -23.05 16.48
CA ILE A 205 6.96 -22.82 15.13
C ILE A 205 6.73 -24.15 14.38
N VAL A 206 7.72 -25.04 14.37
CA VAL A 206 7.64 -26.34 13.66
C VAL A 206 6.67 -27.31 14.37
N ALA A 207 6.47 -27.15 15.68
CA ALA A 207 5.49 -27.94 16.42
C ALA A 207 4.05 -27.54 16.07
N THR A 208 3.81 -26.25 15.83
CA THR A 208 2.50 -25.73 15.45
C THR A 208 2.22 -25.89 13.96
N PHE A 209 3.23 -25.66 13.11
CA PHE A 209 3.17 -25.80 11.66
C PHE A 209 4.28 -26.75 11.21
N ALA A 210 3.94 -28.03 11.04
CA ALA A 210 4.92 -29.06 10.68
C ALA A 210 5.63 -28.78 9.34
N ALA A 211 4.97 -28.08 8.42
CA ALA A 211 5.51 -27.69 7.12
C ALA A 211 6.21 -26.31 7.13
N ALA A 212 6.35 -25.66 8.29
CA ALA A 212 7.03 -24.38 8.40
C ALA A 212 8.50 -24.52 7.95
N ALA A 213 8.88 -23.68 7.00
CA ALA A 213 10.19 -23.67 6.40
C ALA A 213 10.65 -22.23 6.12
N ALA A 214 11.95 -22.10 5.90
CA ALA A 214 12.51 -20.87 5.34
C ALA A 214 11.81 -20.50 4.03
N GLY A 215 11.61 -19.19 3.82
CA GLY A 215 10.92 -18.66 2.66
C GLY A 215 9.39 -18.74 2.70
N ASN A 216 8.78 -19.27 3.77
CA ASN A 216 7.35 -19.14 3.99
C ASN A 216 6.97 -17.69 4.30
N TYR A 217 5.81 -17.29 3.83
CA TYR A 217 5.23 -15.96 4.05
C TYR A 217 4.39 -15.97 5.33
N LEU A 218 4.39 -14.84 6.02
CA LEU A 218 3.64 -14.59 7.25
C LEU A 218 2.41 -13.73 6.94
N PHE A 219 1.27 -14.11 7.49
CA PHE A 219 -0.01 -13.40 7.34
C PHE A 219 -0.62 -13.17 8.70
N ILE A 220 -1.27 -12.01 8.88
CA ILE A 220 -2.15 -11.78 10.01
C ILE A 220 -3.41 -12.64 9.81
N ASP A 221 -3.97 -13.16 10.90
CA ASP A 221 -5.19 -13.96 10.85
C ASP A 221 -6.34 -13.19 10.18
N GLY A 222 -7.05 -13.88 9.28
CA GLY A 222 -8.12 -13.31 8.47
C GLY A 222 -7.70 -12.49 7.24
N ASP A 223 -6.43 -12.08 7.10
CA ASP A 223 -5.99 -11.21 6.01
C ASP A 223 -5.62 -11.96 4.71
N PHE A 224 -5.38 -13.28 4.78
CA PHE A 224 -4.96 -14.09 3.63
C PHE A 224 -5.97 -13.97 2.47
N GLN A 225 -5.52 -13.44 1.33
CA GLN A 225 -6.34 -13.21 0.12
C GLN A 225 -7.53 -12.24 0.31
N ALA A 226 -7.61 -11.51 1.42
CA ALA A 226 -8.79 -10.70 1.77
C ALA A 226 -8.58 -9.18 1.66
N GLY A 227 -7.35 -8.71 1.43
CA GLY A 227 -7.05 -7.27 1.45
C GLY A 227 -7.10 -6.59 0.09
N CYS A 228 -6.98 -5.26 0.11
CA CYS A 228 -7.04 -4.45 -1.11
C CYS A 228 -5.82 -4.64 -2.01
N ALA A 229 -6.02 -4.46 -3.32
CA ALA A 229 -4.96 -4.54 -4.32
C ALA A 229 -4.03 -3.31 -4.29
N GLY A 230 -2.85 -3.46 -3.69
CA GLY A 230 -1.80 -2.45 -3.67
C GLY A 230 -0.94 -2.42 -4.94
N PHE A 231 0.11 -1.60 -4.92
CA PHE A 231 1.01 -1.37 -6.07
C PHE A 231 1.62 -2.64 -6.63
N GLU A 232 1.90 -3.65 -5.80
CA GLU A 232 2.45 -4.92 -6.25
C GLU A 232 1.45 -5.72 -7.09
N SER A 233 0.16 -5.72 -6.74
CA SER A 233 -0.84 -6.39 -7.57
C SER A 233 -1.01 -5.71 -8.93
N TRP A 234 -1.00 -4.38 -8.96
CA TRP A 234 -1.10 -3.60 -10.19
C TRP A 234 0.14 -3.71 -11.08
N ASN A 235 1.34 -3.72 -10.48
CA ASN A 235 2.62 -3.86 -11.17
C ASN A 235 3.54 -4.87 -10.43
N PRO A 236 3.29 -6.19 -10.59
CA PRO A 236 4.08 -7.23 -9.94
C PRO A 236 5.44 -7.37 -10.62
N LEU A 237 6.47 -7.83 -9.92
CA LEU A 237 7.80 -8.02 -10.52
C LEU A 237 7.77 -9.04 -11.69
N VAL A 238 7.00 -10.11 -11.51
CA VAL A 238 6.71 -11.11 -12.54
C VAL A 238 5.20 -11.13 -12.74
N VAL A 239 4.75 -10.96 -13.98
CA VAL A 239 3.31 -10.89 -14.29
C VAL A 239 2.72 -12.31 -14.26
N PRO A 240 1.80 -12.63 -13.31
CA PRO A 240 1.21 -13.95 -13.23
C PRO A 240 0.33 -14.27 -14.45
N SER A 241 0.13 -15.56 -14.73
CA SER A 241 -0.82 -16.02 -15.75
C SER A 241 -2.28 -15.92 -15.30
N ALA A 242 -2.52 -15.89 -13.99
CA ALA A 242 -3.83 -15.72 -13.41
C ALA A 242 -4.46 -14.37 -13.84
N SER A 243 -5.78 -14.39 -14.00
CA SER A 243 -6.56 -13.20 -14.31
C SER A 243 -6.58 -12.26 -13.11
N PHE A 244 -6.35 -10.96 -13.34
CA PHE A 244 -6.43 -9.92 -12.33
C PHE A 244 -7.58 -8.98 -12.69
N PHE A 245 -8.60 -8.92 -11.83
CA PHE A 245 -9.85 -8.17 -12.09
C PHE A 245 -10.45 -8.44 -13.48
N GLY A 246 -10.50 -9.72 -13.86
CA GLY A 246 -11.05 -10.16 -15.15
C GLY A 246 -10.08 -10.07 -16.34
N VAL A 247 -8.87 -9.53 -16.16
CA VAL A 247 -7.88 -9.34 -17.24
C VAL A 247 -6.65 -10.23 -17.07
N THR A 248 -6.34 -11.02 -18.11
CA THR A 248 -5.05 -11.72 -18.23
C THR A 248 -3.97 -10.75 -18.74
N ARG A 249 -2.96 -10.52 -17.91
CA ARG A 249 -1.92 -9.49 -18.14
C ARG A 249 -0.61 -10.01 -18.74
N ASN A 250 -0.37 -11.33 -18.71
CA ASN A 250 0.87 -11.95 -19.19
C ASN A 250 0.95 -12.16 -20.72
N THR A 251 -0.03 -11.66 -21.48
CA THR A 251 -0.10 -11.80 -22.95
C THR A 251 -0.40 -10.47 -23.64
N GLY A 252 0.10 -10.34 -24.88
CA GLY A 252 -0.07 -9.14 -25.69
C GLY A 252 0.78 -7.96 -25.20
N ASN A 253 0.19 -6.76 -25.14
CA ASN A 253 0.89 -5.56 -24.67
C ASN A 253 0.98 -5.52 -23.13
N ILE A 254 1.93 -6.28 -22.57
CA ILE A 254 2.11 -6.45 -21.12
C ILE A 254 2.36 -5.10 -20.44
N THR A 255 3.12 -4.20 -21.06
CA THR A 255 3.47 -2.89 -20.46
C THR A 255 2.23 -2.03 -20.20
N ARG A 256 1.23 -2.07 -21.09
CA ARG A 256 -0.02 -1.32 -20.90
C ARG A 256 -1.00 -1.99 -19.92
N LYS A 257 -0.90 -3.31 -19.76
CA LYS A 257 -1.79 -4.08 -18.87
C LYS A 257 -1.25 -4.24 -17.44
N ALA A 258 0.06 -4.24 -17.25
CA ALA A 258 0.70 -4.50 -15.97
C ALA A 258 1.74 -3.43 -15.58
N GLY A 259 1.86 -2.33 -16.33
CA GLY A 259 2.85 -1.29 -16.07
C GLY A 259 4.27 -1.66 -16.51
N ILE A 260 5.22 -0.81 -16.12
CA ILE A 260 6.64 -0.87 -16.51
C ILE A 260 7.45 -1.48 -15.36
N ARG A 261 8.32 -2.44 -15.69
CA ARG A 261 9.27 -3.06 -14.77
C ARG A 261 10.67 -2.86 -15.29
N LYS A 262 11.59 -2.48 -14.41
CA LYS A 262 13.01 -2.38 -14.77
C LYS A 262 13.86 -2.83 -13.61
N ASP A 263 14.58 -3.93 -13.80
CA ASP A 263 15.64 -4.33 -12.87
C ASP A 263 16.85 -3.40 -13.04
N VAL A 264 17.30 -2.84 -11.93
CA VAL A 264 18.46 -1.95 -11.80
C VAL A 264 19.43 -2.44 -10.71
N SER A 265 19.28 -3.68 -10.25
CA SER A 265 20.14 -4.32 -9.23
C SER A 265 21.62 -4.17 -9.55
N ALA A 266 22.03 -4.51 -10.79
CA ALA A 266 23.41 -4.42 -11.29
C ALA A 266 23.92 -2.98 -11.54
N THR A 267 23.08 -1.95 -11.35
CA THR A 267 23.49 -0.55 -11.53
C THR A 267 24.07 0.00 -10.24
N VAL A 268 25.27 0.55 -10.32
CA VAL A 268 25.97 1.16 -9.19
C VAL A 268 25.52 2.61 -9.01
N GLY A 269 25.27 2.98 -7.76
CA GLY A 269 24.85 4.31 -7.33
C GLY A 269 23.33 4.53 -7.38
N ALA A 270 22.78 5.11 -6.32
CA ALA A 270 21.36 5.41 -6.16
C ALA A 270 20.85 6.33 -7.29
N VAL A 271 21.60 7.38 -7.63
CA VAL A 271 21.24 8.33 -8.71
C VAL A 271 21.14 7.64 -10.07
N ASN A 272 22.07 6.72 -10.37
CA ASN A 272 22.08 6.00 -11.65
C ASN A 272 20.94 4.97 -11.73
N LYS A 273 20.59 4.33 -10.61
CA LYS A 273 19.43 3.42 -10.53
C LYS A 273 18.14 4.17 -10.88
N ILE A 274 17.89 5.32 -10.25
CA ILE A 274 16.73 6.17 -10.56
C ILE A 274 16.75 6.64 -12.02
N ARG A 275 17.90 7.10 -12.52
CA ARG A 275 18.02 7.55 -13.92
C ARG A 275 17.65 6.44 -14.92
N LYS A 276 18.10 5.21 -14.71
CA LYS A 276 17.73 4.07 -15.59
C LYS A 276 16.25 3.72 -15.52
N ALA A 277 15.64 3.81 -14.33
CA ALA A 277 14.20 3.61 -14.19
C ALA A 277 13.41 4.67 -14.97
N LEU A 278 13.80 5.94 -14.87
CA LEU A 278 13.19 7.04 -15.62
C LEU A 278 13.38 6.91 -17.13
N THR A 279 14.56 6.50 -17.60
CA THR A 279 14.81 6.22 -19.02
C THR A 279 13.90 5.10 -19.55
N ALA A 280 13.71 4.03 -18.76
CA ALA A 280 12.78 2.97 -19.12
C ALA A 280 11.33 3.49 -19.22
N ALA A 281 10.92 4.34 -18.28
CA ALA A 281 9.60 4.99 -18.30
C ALA A 281 9.39 5.81 -19.58
N SER A 282 10.33 6.69 -19.91
CA SER A 282 10.27 7.54 -21.09
C SER A 282 10.30 6.73 -22.39
N SER A 283 11.07 5.64 -22.46
CA SER A 283 11.11 4.77 -23.65
C SER A 283 9.76 4.08 -23.92
N ALA A 284 8.99 3.81 -22.86
CA ALA A 284 7.64 3.26 -22.96
C ALA A 284 6.56 4.34 -23.14
N GLY A 285 6.96 5.61 -23.21
CA GLY A 285 6.05 6.76 -23.36
C GLY A 285 5.34 7.18 -22.07
N SER A 286 5.73 6.63 -20.91
CA SER A 286 5.15 7.00 -19.61
C SER A 286 5.94 8.11 -18.93
N LYS A 287 5.25 8.91 -18.13
CA LYS A 287 5.82 9.99 -17.31
C LYS A 287 5.39 9.77 -15.86
N PHE A 288 6.35 9.46 -15.00
CA PHE A 288 6.10 9.40 -13.56
C PHE A 288 6.08 10.80 -12.97
N THR A 289 5.22 11.04 -11.98
CA THR A 289 5.20 12.29 -11.23
C THR A 289 5.76 12.08 -9.82
N HIS A 290 5.48 10.93 -9.21
CA HIS A 290 5.91 10.61 -7.85
C HIS A 290 6.60 9.23 -7.82
N ILE A 291 7.66 9.12 -7.03
CA ILE A 291 8.36 7.87 -6.74
C ILE A 291 8.43 7.68 -5.23
N PHE A 292 8.02 6.52 -4.75
CA PHE A 292 8.18 6.10 -3.35
C PHE A 292 9.33 5.11 -3.23
N VAL A 293 10.17 5.31 -2.23
CA VAL A 293 11.34 4.48 -1.92
C VAL A 293 11.42 4.23 -0.41
N ASP A 294 12.16 3.20 -0.01
CA ASP A 294 12.49 3.00 1.40
C ASP A 294 13.38 4.16 1.94
N PRO A 295 13.27 4.50 3.23
CA PRO A 295 14.08 5.53 3.87
C PRO A 295 15.60 5.32 3.77
N GLU A 296 16.11 4.08 3.79
CA GLU A 296 17.55 3.81 3.65
C GLU A 296 18.04 4.17 2.24
N PHE A 297 17.31 3.76 1.21
CA PHE A 297 17.61 4.15 -0.17
C PHE A 297 17.51 5.68 -0.36
N TYR A 298 16.55 6.33 0.27
CA TYR A 298 16.42 7.78 0.24
C TYR A 298 17.63 8.48 0.86
N SER A 299 18.11 8.01 2.01
CA SER A 299 19.31 8.52 2.68
C SER A 299 20.56 8.39 1.79
N LEU A 300 20.73 7.25 1.10
CA LEU A 300 21.81 7.06 0.12
C LEU A 300 21.69 8.02 -1.07
N LEU A 301 20.47 8.25 -1.56
CA LEU A 301 20.21 9.18 -2.67
C LEU A 301 20.55 10.62 -2.29
N ASP A 302 20.12 11.07 -1.10
CA ASP A 302 20.42 12.41 -0.58
C ASP A 302 21.93 12.61 -0.41
N GLY A 303 22.62 11.61 0.17
CA GLY A 303 24.08 11.60 0.32
C GLY A 303 24.83 11.66 -1.02
N GLU A 304 24.38 10.94 -2.05
CA GLU A 304 24.99 10.98 -3.39
C GLU A 304 24.77 12.31 -4.13
N LEU A 305 23.61 12.94 -3.92
CA LEU A 305 23.27 14.21 -4.56
C LEU A 305 23.97 15.40 -3.89
N GLY A 306 24.24 15.32 -2.59
CA GLY A 306 24.98 16.33 -1.81
C GLY A 306 24.43 17.74 -2.03
N ASN A 307 25.29 18.69 -2.41
CA ASN A 307 24.89 20.09 -2.60
C ASN A 307 23.94 20.34 -3.80
N ASN A 308 23.66 19.33 -4.64
CA ASN A 308 22.79 19.48 -5.81
C ASN A 308 21.34 19.07 -5.56
N VAL A 309 20.99 18.72 -4.31
CA VAL A 309 19.62 18.34 -3.96
C VAL A 309 18.68 19.53 -4.11
N ARG A 310 17.47 19.26 -4.62
CA ARG A 310 16.37 20.21 -4.66
C ARG A 310 15.21 19.60 -3.89
N TYR A 311 14.86 20.18 -2.76
CA TYR A 311 13.72 19.71 -1.96
C TYR A 311 12.41 20.29 -2.48
N VAL A 312 11.33 19.52 -2.32
CA VAL A 312 9.94 19.93 -2.60
C VAL A 312 9.08 19.48 -1.44
N ASP A 313 8.31 20.42 -0.90
CA ASP A 313 7.30 20.14 0.11
C ASP A 313 5.93 20.01 -0.55
N LYS A 314 5.19 18.95 -0.22
CA LYS A 314 3.80 18.76 -0.65
C LYS A 314 2.88 18.46 0.54
N PRO A 315 1.75 19.18 0.67
CA PRO A 315 0.73 18.82 1.65
C PRO A 315 0.04 17.51 1.27
N ALA A 316 -0.39 16.73 2.27
CA ALA A 316 -1.21 15.56 2.06
C ALA A 316 -2.59 15.96 1.53
N ILE A 317 -3.19 15.09 0.72
CA ILE A 317 -4.42 15.39 -0.02
C ILE A 317 -5.62 14.79 0.73
N SER A 318 -6.56 15.63 1.15
CA SER A 318 -7.85 15.20 1.70
C SER A 318 -8.70 14.54 0.61
N ALA A 319 -9.66 13.72 1.01
CA ALA A 319 -10.63 13.09 0.10
C ALA A 319 -11.48 14.12 -0.68
N ASP A 320 -11.56 15.36 -0.20
CA ASP A 320 -12.25 16.45 -0.90
C ASP A 320 -11.32 17.26 -1.83
N GLY A 321 -10.09 16.79 -2.04
CA GLY A 321 -9.07 17.45 -2.87
C GLY A 321 -8.41 18.68 -2.22
N GLY A 322 -8.73 18.96 -0.96
CA GLY A 322 -8.11 20.03 -0.17
C GLY A 322 -6.73 19.65 0.36
N GLU A 323 -5.84 20.65 0.44
CA GLU A 323 -4.53 20.52 1.10
C GLU A 323 -4.74 20.39 2.61
N THR A 324 -4.13 19.38 3.24
CA THR A 324 -4.16 19.21 4.70
C THR A 324 -2.92 19.83 5.36
N THR A 325 -2.93 19.96 6.69
CA THR A 325 -1.84 20.59 7.47
C THR A 325 -0.54 19.78 7.47
N ILE A 326 -0.58 18.47 7.15
CA ILE A 326 0.61 17.61 7.13
C ILE A 326 1.27 17.72 5.75
N GLY A 327 2.53 18.11 5.72
CA GLY A 327 3.35 18.16 4.52
C GLY A 327 4.49 17.15 4.55
N PHE A 328 4.86 16.65 3.38
CA PHE A 328 6.00 15.77 3.18
C PHE A 328 7.05 16.45 2.31
N THR A 329 8.31 16.37 2.75
CA THR A 329 9.46 16.84 1.99
C THR A 329 10.02 15.69 1.16
N GLY A 330 10.21 15.92 -0.14
CA GLY A 330 10.84 14.98 -1.07
C GLY A 330 11.94 15.61 -1.90
N ILE A 331 12.63 14.79 -2.68
CA ILE A 331 13.69 15.22 -3.61
C ILE A 331 13.11 15.36 -5.02
N LYS A 332 13.31 16.53 -5.63
CA LYS A 332 12.95 16.79 -7.03
C LYS A 332 14.08 16.39 -7.96
N PHE A 333 13.83 15.37 -8.77
CA PHE A 333 14.75 14.86 -9.77
C PHE A 333 14.26 15.20 -11.18
N THR A 334 15.00 16.02 -11.91
CA THR A 334 14.67 16.35 -13.30
C THR A 334 15.19 15.27 -14.25
N GLN A 335 14.30 14.67 -15.02
CA GLN A 335 14.68 13.72 -16.09
C GLN A 335 15.34 14.45 -17.28
N HIS A 336 16.15 13.72 -18.05
CA HIS A 336 16.72 14.17 -19.33
C HIS A 336 15.59 14.58 -20.31
N GLY A 337 15.30 15.88 -20.40
CA GLY A 337 14.27 16.45 -21.29
C GLY A 337 12.81 16.24 -20.86
N GLY A 338 12.55 15.79 -19.62
CA GLY A 338 11.21 15.44 -19.12
C GLY A 338 10.71 16.34 -17.99
N ALA A 339 9.45 16.12 -17.59
CA ALA A 339 8.87 16.75 -16.39
C ALA A 339 9.67 16.30 -15.13
N PRO A 340 9.79 17.16 -14.11
CA PRO A 340 10.43 16.77 -12.86
C PRO A 340 9.62 15.67 -12.16
N VAL A 341 10.35 14.75 -11.52
CA VAL A 341 9.77 13.68 -10.69
C VAL A 341 10.13 13.95 -9.24
N GLU A 342 9.18 13.74 -8.34
CA GLU A 342 9.36 13.93 -6.91
C GLU A 342 9.51 12.58 -6.21
N ILE A 343 10.52 12.46 -5.36
CA ILE A 343 10.89 11.22 -4.68
C ILE A 343 10.65 11.39 -3.19
N TYR A 344 9.87 10.48 -2.59
CA TYR A 344 9.49 10.52 -1.18
C TYR A 344 9.94 9.24 -0.46
N PRO A 345 10.47 9.34 0.77
CA PRO A 345 10.73 8.18 1.61
C PRO A 345 9.41 7.72 2.26
N ASP A 346 9.06 6.44 2.14
CA ASP A 346 7.87 5.89 2.79
C ASP A 346 8.27 4.78 3.75
N ALA A 347 7.82 4.87 5.00
CA ALA A 347 8.20 3.93 6.04
C ALA A 347 7.79 2.50 5.72
N TYR A 348 6.77 2.24 4.89
CA TYR A 348 6.31 0.90 4.52
C TYR A 348 6.72 0.48 3.10
N ALA A 349 7.48 1.29 2.37
CA ALA A 349 8.02 0.88 1.09
C ALA A 349 8.97 -0.33 1.27
N PRO A 350 8.87 -1.36 0.43
CA PRO A 350 9.75 -2.52 0.50
C PRO A 350 11.19 -2.17 0.13
N LEU A 351 12.15 -2.78 0.83
CA LEU A 351 13.57 -2.61 0.55
C LEU A 351 13.89 -3.04 -0.89
N ASN A 352 14.86 -2.34 -1.50
CA ASN A 352 15.33 -2.60 -2.88
C ASN A 352 14.28 -2.42 -4.00
N VAL A 353 13.11 -1.87 -3.70
CA VAL A 353 12.06 -1.63 -4.69
C VAL A 353 11.66 -0.15 -4.68
N ALA A 354 11.60 0.46 -5.86
CA ALA A 354 11.07 1.81 -6.04
C ALA A 354 9.73 1.74 -6.79
N ARG A 355 8.71 2.46 -6.30
CA ARG A 355 7.38 2.49 -6.90
C ARG A 355 7.14 3.86 -7.56
N GLY A 356 7.10 3.89 -8.89
CA GLY A 356 6.81 5.09 -9.66
C GLY A 356 5.34 5.13 -10.09
N VAL A 357 4.65 6.23 -9.77
CA VAL A 357 3.23 6.45 -10.09
C VAL A 357 3.01 7.81 -10.73
N ASN A 358 1.89 7.93 -11.45
CA ASN A 358 1.44 9.19 -12.01
C ASN A 358 0.17 9.64 -11.28
N TYR A 359 0.33 10.54 -10.30
CA TYR A 359 -0.78 11.30 -9.75
C TYR A 359 -1.01 12.53 -10.63
N GLY A 360 -1.95 12.40 -11.55
CA GLY A 360 -2.61 13.52 -12.22
C GLY A 360 -4.10 13.52 -11.86
N PRO A 361 -4.82 14.64 -12.00
CA PRO A 361 -6.28 14.61 -11.93
C PRO A 361 -6.79 13.54 -12.91
N ALA A 362 -7.66 12.66 -12.43
CA ALA A 362 -8.26 11.60 -13.23
C ALA A 362 -8.94 12.23 -14.46
N GLY A 363 -8.28 12.19 -15.61
CA GLY A 363 -8.79 12.86 -16.82
C GLY A 363 -7.75 13.23 -17.88
N SER A 364 -6.47 13.40 -17.55
CA SER A 364 -5.45 13.67 -18.59
C SER A 364 -4.82 12.37 -19.08
N GLY A 365 -5.56 11.64 -19.92
CA GLY A 365 -5.06 10.49 -20.64
C GLY A 365 -3.84 10.83 -21.51
N GLY A 366 -2.89 9.91 -21.51
CA GLY A 366 -1.73 9.84 -22.39
C GLY A 366 -1.06 8.48 -22.26
#